data_AF-A0A959RTS8-F1
#
_entry.id   AF-A0A959RTS8-F1
#
_cell.length_a   1.000
_cell.length_b   1.000
_cell.length_c   1.000
_cell.angle_alpha   90.00
_cell.angle_beta   90.00
_cell.angle_gamma   90.00
#
_symmetry.space_group_name_H-M   'P 1'
#
loop_
_entity.id
_entity.type
_entity.pdbx_description
1 polymer ?
#
loop_
_entity_poly.entity_id
_entity_poly.type
_entity_poly.pdbx_seq_one_letter_code
_entity_poly.pdbx_strand_id
1 'polypeptide(L)'
;MKKLVIIPLFSMFTCLGILNAQTGIYTVSGNLILHDNASTEIQLKNTSGAGIGNDQLNVIGNLSLNGPLIILLDGYIPNSMDHFQIASFTGTLTGNFTSISWPSSMLEEWDIDYGVLIPGKVTIFGSQNPLPVVLTEFNGIVTDQGNELFWRTESELNFDYFEIQWSQDGLKWSEVGRVKAIGNSSTQQTYNFLHTEVGNGLNYYRLNQIENDGKTSFSKLISLRHTQNNELVKLYPNPLCCTINFDNAVDNVIIVNMEGKKVFEGRQVGYSLDISYLRPGTYFVSVNESKNFNQILVIN
;
A
#
# COMPACT_ATOMS: atom_id res chain seq x y z
N MET A 1 -45.59 10.22 -5.98
CA MET A 1 -45.55 9.20 -7.05
C MET A 1 -44.16 9.18 -7.68
N LYS A 2 -43.30 8.24 -7.26
CA LYS A 2 -41.89 8.01 -7.66
C LYS A 2 -41.81 6.67 -8.45
N LYS A 3 -40.85 6.38 -9.33
CA LYS A 3 -41.00 5.27 -10.28
C LYS A 3 -39.72 4.46 -10.47
N LEU A 4 -39.80 3.15 -10.20
CA LEU A 4 -38.91 2.07 -10.61
C LEU A 4 -39.79 0.94 -11.14
N VAL A 5 -39.38 0.31 -12.21
CA VAL A 5 -40.05 -0.88 -12.73
C VAL A 5 -39.03 -2.01 -12.72
N ILE A 6 -39.08 -2.87 -11.70
CA ILE A 6 -38.49 -4.20 -11.79
C ILE A 6 -39.46 -5.02 -12.65
N ILE A 7 -39.03 -5.47 -13.83
CA ILE A 7 -39.77 -6.40 -14.69
C ILE A 7 -39.26 -7.81 -14.39
N PRO A 8 -39.83 -8.54 -13.41
CA PRO A 8 -39.53 -9.96 -13.30
C PRO A 8 -40.24 -10.67 -14.45
N LEU A 9 -39.50 -11.23 -15.40
CA LEU A 9 -40.03 -12.31 -16.23
C LEU A 9 -40.36 -13.46 -15.27
N PHE A 10 -41.66 -13.65 -15.01
CA PHE A 10 -42.22 -14.53 -13.97
C PHE A 10 -41.83 -16.02 -14.04
N SER A 11 -41.00 -16.44 -15.00
CA SER A 11 -40.50 -17.81 -15.12
C SER A 11 -39.15 -18.09 -14.44
N MET A 12 -38.52 -17.11 -13.75
CA MET A 12 -37.09 -17.22 -13.38
C MET A 12 -36.73 -16.82 -11.94
N PHE A 13 -37.67 -16.86 -10.99
CA PHE A 13 -37.40 -16.62 -9.56
C PHE A 13 -37.86 -17.80 -8.73
N THR A 14 -37.04 -18.21 -7.75
CA THR A 14 -37.48 -19.11 -6.68
C THR A 14 -37.59 -18.30 -5.40
N CYS A 15 -38.82 -18.09 -4.96
CA CYS A 15 -39.15 -17.43 -3.70
C CYS A 15 -39.79 -18.48 -2.77
N LEU A 16 -39.18 -18.72 -1.61
CA LEU A 16 -39.85 -19.42 -0.50
C LEU A 16 -40.37 -18.35 0.47
N GLY A 17 -41.52 -17.75 0.16
CA GLY A 17 -42.01 -16.64 0.97
C GLY A 17 -43.35 -16.05 0.56
N ILE A 18 -43.86 -15.14 1.40
CA ILE A 18 -45.04 -14.32 1.10
C ILE A 18 -44.58 -13.09 0.32
N LEU A 19 -45.28 -12.81 -0.77
CA LEU A 19 -45.00 -11.65 -1.62
C LEU A 19 -45.93 -10.48 -1.27
N ASN A 20 -45.34 -9.32 -1.00
CA ASN A 20 -46.10 -8.09 -0.78
C ASN A 20 -45.44 -6.92 -1.53
N ALA A 21 -46.15 -6.37 -2.52
CA ALA A 21 -45.73 -5.19 -3.23
C ALA A 21 -46.36 -3.96 -2.56
N GLN A 22 -45.54 -3.15 -1.90
CA GLN A 22 -45.92 -1.78 -1.56
C GLN A 22 -45.37 -0.85 -2.64
N THR A 23 -46.05 0.27 -2.86
CA THR A 23 -45.52 1.37 -3.69
C THR A 23 -44.09 1.70 -3.22
N GLY A 24 -43.11 1.45 -4.07
CA GLY A 24 -41.71 1.72 -3.81
C GLY A 24 -40.85 0.50 -3.51
N ILE A 25 -41.38 -0.62 -3.04
CA ILE A 25 -40.56 -1.69 -2.46
C ILE A 25 -41.20 -3.05 -2.72
N TYR A 26 -40.48 -3.91 -3.42
CA TYR A 26 -40.81 -5.31 -3.60
C TYR A 26 -40.34 -6.09 -2.37
N THR A 27 -41.28 -6.48 -1.49
CA THR A 27 -40.93 -7.21 -0.26
C THR A 27 -41.14 -8.71 -0.44
N VAL A 28 -40.11 -9.47 -0.10
CA VAL A 28 -40.11 -10.93 -0.02
C VAL A 28 -39.93 -11.34 1.44
N SER A 29 -40.95 -11.96 2.03
CA SER A 29 -40.84 -12.57 3.36
C SER A 29 -40.33 -14.00 3.23
N GLY A 30 -39.02 -14.19 3.29
CA GLY A 30 -38.34 -15.48 3.09
C GLY A 30 -37.07 -15.37 2.27
N ASN A 31 -36.54 -16.49 1.80
CA ASN A 31 -35.31 -16.50 0.99
C ASN A 31 -35.62 -16.20 -0.48
N LEU A 32 -34.77 -15.40 -1.10
CA LEU A 32 -34.85 -15.07 -2.53
C LEU A 32 -33.56 -15.44 -3.25
N ILE A 33 -33.70 -16.11 -4.39
CA ILE A 33 -32.60 -16.43 -5.30
C ILE A 33 -32.91 -15.79 -6.66
N LEU A 34 -32.01 -14.93 -7.11
CA LEU A 34 -31.96 -14.44 -8.48
C LEU A 34 -31.07 -15.42 -9.27
N HIS A 35 -31.57 -15.96 -10.38
CA HIS A 35 -30.87 -16.95 -11.19
C HIS A 35 -30.05 -16.28 -12.31
N ASP A 36 -29.04 -16.99 -12.82
CA ASP A 36 -28.13 -16.51 -13.87
C ASP A 36 -28.83 -16.14 -15.20
N ASN A 37 -29.94 -16.80 -15.50
CA ASN A 37 -30.75 -16.56 -16.69
C ASN A 37 -31.72 -15.37 -16.57
N ALA A 38 -31.78 -14.70 -15.42
CA ALA A 38 -32.71 -13.60 -15.16
C ALA A 38 -31.97 -12.25 -15.07
N SER A 39 -32.36 -11.29 -15.91
CA SER A 39 -31.92 -9.91 -15.75
C SER A 39 -32.68 -9.21 -14.63
N THR A 40 -31.95 -8.52 -13.77
CA THR A 40 -32.50 -7.55 -12.81
C THR A 40 -32.40 -6.17 -13.42
N GLU A 41 -33.52 -5.46 -13.57
CA GLU A 41 -33.54 -4.11 -14.14
C GLU A 41 -33.83 -3.06 -13.06
N ILE A 42 -33.04 -1.97 -13.06
CA ILE A 42 -33.15 -0.85 -12.12
C ILE A 42 -33.08 0.47 -12.89
N GLN A 43 -34.04 1.36 -12.68
CA GLN A 43 -34.13 2.70 -13.23
C GLN A 43 -33.88 3.78 -12.15
N LEU A 44 -32.88 4.63 -12.34
CA LEU A 44 -32.54 5.73 -11.42
C LEU A 44 -33.21 7.05 -11.87
N LYS A 45 -33.84 7.75 -10.92
CA LYS A 45 -34.64 8.96 -11.19
C LYS A 45 -34.33 10.17 -10.32
N ASN A 46 -33.94 9.99 -9.04
CA ASN A 46 -33.45 11.04 -8.12
C ASN A 46 -32.92 10.42 -6.81
N THR A 47 -32.37 11.24 -5.90
CA THR A 47 -31.75 10.84 -4.62
C THR A 47 -32.68 10.75 -3.41
N SER A 48 -33.99 11.00 -3.56
CA SER A 48 -34.91 11.22 -2.43
C SER A 48 -35.83 10.03 -2.10
N GLY A 49 -35.29 8.96 -1.49
CA GLY A 49 -36.03 7.84 -0.85
C GLY A 49 -36.90 6.97 -1.77
N ALA A 50 -37.37 5.81 -1.24
CA ALA A 50 -38.10 4.78 -2.00
C ALA A 50 -39.38 5.29 -2.71
N GLY A 51 -39.68 4.67 -3.86
CA GLY A 51 -40.57 5.21 -4.87
C GLY A 51 -42.08 4.86 -4.78
N ILE A 52 -42.80 4.79 -5.92
CA ILE A 52 -44.17 4.24 -6.05
C ILE A 52 -44.28 3.04 -7.02
N GLY A 53 -43.18 2.62 -7.65
CA GLY A 53 -43.09 1.36 -8.40
C GLY A 53 -42.38 0.29 -7.56
N ASN A 54 -41.86 -0.79 -8.14
CA ASN A 54 -41.04 -1.71 -7.36
C ASN A 54 -39.62 -1.12 -7.31
N ASP A 55 -39.34 -0.19 -6.37
CA ASP A 55 -38.12 0.65 -6.30
C ASP A 55 -36.94 0.08 -5.52
N GLN A 56 -37.16 -0.92 -4.68
CA GLN A 56 -36.13 -1.60 -3.92
C GLN A 56 -36.57 -3.03 -3.65
N LEU A 57 -35.61 -3.95 -3.63
CA LEU A 57 -35.86 -5.29 -3.17
C LEU A 57 -35.67 -5.37 -1.65
N ASN A 58 -36.70 -5.76 -0.90
CA ASN A 58 -36.58 -5.97 0.55
C ASN A 58 -36.81 -7.44 0.90
N VAL A 59 -35.76 -8.14 1.35
CA VAL A 59 -35.80 -9.57 1.64
C VAL A 59 -35.74 -9.79 3.15
N ILE A 60 -36.83 -10.25 3.74
CA ILE A 60 -36.86 -10.68 5.14
C ILE A 60 -36.39 -12.14 5.18
N GLY A 61 -35.09 -12.34 4.91
CA GLY A 61 -34.46 -13.64 4.75
C GLY A 61 -33.11 -13.54 4.03
N ASN A 62 -32.62 -14.67 3.51
CA ASN A 62 -31.37 -14.71 2.75
C ASN A 62 -31.60 -14.25 1.30
N LEU A 63 -30.63 -13.51 0.77
CA LEU A 63 -30.61 -13.05 -0.62
C LEU A 63 -29.45 -13.72 -1.36
N SER A 64 -29.75 -14.37 -2.47
CA SER A 64 -28.76 -14.91 -3.39
C SER A 64 -28.83 -14.16 -4.72
N LEU A 65 -27.73 -13.52 -5.10
CA LEU A 65 -27.62 -12.77 -6.35
C LEU A 65 -26.88 -13.61 -7.39
N ASN A 66 -27.46 -13.66 -8.59
CA ASN A 66 -26.87 -14.19 -9.79
C ASN A 66 -27.50 -13.45 -10.99
N GLY A 67 -26.98 -13.66 -12.19
CA GLY A 67 -27.51 -13.06 -13.42
C GLY A 67 -27.13 -11.59 -13.62
N PRO A 68 -27.48 -11.00 -14.77
CA PRO A 68 -27.08 -9.63 -15.12
C PRO A 68 -27.93 -8.57 -14.40
N LEU A 69 -27.30 -7.46 -14.02
CA LEU A 69 -27.97 -6.22 -13.59
C LEU A 69 -27.95 -5.20 -14.73
N ILE A 70 -29.09 -4.58 -15.01
CA ILE A 70 -29.23 -3.51 -16.00
C ILE A 70 -29.67 -2.25 -15.28
N ILE A 71 -28.90 -1.17 -15.45
CA ILE A 71 -29.19 0.14 -14.86
C ILE A 71 -29.63 1.09 -15.97
N LEU A 72 -30.72 1.83 -15.74
CA LEU A 72 -31.34 2.77 -16.66
C LEU A 72 -31.47 4.15 -15.98
N LEU A 73 -31.48 5.23 -16.76
CA LEU A 73 -31.73 6.59 -16.25
C LEU A 73 -33.08 7.12 -16.77
N ASP A 74 -33.85 7.78 -15.90
CA ASP A 74 -35.10 8.45 -16.26
C ASP A 74 -34.99 9.97 -16.08
N GLY A 75 -34.31 10.62 -17.03
CA GLY A 75 -34.08 12.08 -16.99
C GLY A 75 -33.21 12.55 -15.84
N TYR A 76 -32.61 11.61 -15.10
CA TYR A 76 -31.70 11.87 -14.00
C TYR A 76 -30.26 11.91 -14.50
N ILE A 77 -29.49 12.88 -14.01
CA ILE A 77 -28.06 12.99 -14.24
C ILE A 77 -27.38 12.72 -12.90
N PRO A 78 -26.85 11.51 -12.67
CA PRO A 78 -26.17 11.17 -11.44
C PRO A 78 -24.94 12.04 -11.20
N ASN A 79 -24.72 12.43 -9.94
CA ASN A 79 -23.47 13.02 -9.50
C ASN A 79 -22.65 12.00 -8.73
N SER A 80 -21.33 12.19 -8.71
CA SER A 80 -20.35 11.28 -8.12
C SER A 80 -20.47 11.07 -6.61
N MET A 81 -21.41 11.75 -5.93
CA MET A 81 -21.67 11.62 -4.49
C MET A 81 -23.02 10.94 -4.20
N ASP A 82 -23.78 10.52 -5.21
CA ASP A 82 -25.06 9.88 -4.93
C ASP A 82 -24.89 8.43 -4.50
N HIS A 83 -25.85 7.99 -3.69
CA HIS A 83 -25.97 6.62 -3.22
C HIS A 83 -27.41 6.13 -3.42
N PHE A 84 -27.55 4.94 -3.99
CA PHE A 84 -28.83 4.29 -4.27
C PHE A 84 -28.87 2.91 -3.63
N GLN A 85 -29.72 2.72 -2.62
CA GLN A 85 -30.02 1.38 -2.12
C GLN A 85 -30.91 0.65 -3.12
N ILE A 86 -30.46 -0.50 -3.60
CA ILE A 86 -31.20 -1.35 -4.54
C ILE A 86 -31.80 -2.58 -3.88
N ALA A 87 -31.18 -3.09 -2.81
CA ALA A 87 -31.73 -4.16 -2.00
C ALA A 87 -31.44 -3.99 -0.50
N SER A 88 -32.29 -4.58 0.33
CA SER A 88 -32.02 -4.88 1.73
C SER A 88 -32.35 -6.33 2.06
N PHE A 89 -31.64 -6.89 3.01
CA PHE A 89 -31.84 -8.26 3.47
C PHE A 89 -31.59 -8.38 4.98
N THR A 90 -32.33 -9.25 5.67
CA THR A 90 -32.13 -9.51 7.11
C THR A 90 -31.27 -10.74 7.40
N GLY A 91 -31.11 -11.64 6.43
CA GLY A 91 -30.32 -12.86 6.53
C GLY A 91 -28.91 -12.70 5.95
N THR A 92 -28.44 -13.72 5.23
CA THR A 92 -27.15 -13.69 4.52
C THR A 92 -27.30 -13.24 3.07
N LEU A 93 -26.29 -12.53 2.56
CA LEU A 93 -26.10 -12.29 1.14
C LEU A 93 -25.12 -13.32 0.58
N THR A 94 -25.45 -13.89 -0.59
CA THR A 94 -24.57 -14.83 -1.30
C THR A 94 -24.53 -14.50 -2.79
N GLY A 95 -23.35 -14.57 -3.40
CA GLY A 95 -23.16 -14.25 -4.81
C GLY A 95 -23.25 -12.76 -5.13
N ASN A 96 -22.96 -12.43 -6.39
CA ASN A 96 -22.96 -11.08 -6.96
C ASN A 96 -23.73 -11.10 -8.28
N PHE A 97 -24.07 -9.92 -8.80
CA PHE A 97 -24.50 -9.81 -10.20
C PHE A 97 -23.33 -10.23 -11.12
N THR A 98 -23.63 -11.05 -12.14
CA THR A 98 -22.63 -11.62 -13.05
C THR A 98 -22.10 -10.61 -14.06
N SER A 99 -22.89 -9.58 -14.36
CA SER A 99 -22.51 -8.44 -15.17
C SER A 99 -23.39 -7.24 -14.81
N ILE A 100 -22.90 -6.03 -15.07
CA ILE A 100 -23.62 -4.79 -14.82
C ILE A 100 -23.62 -3.96 -16.11
N SER A 101 -24.80 -3.62 -16.61
CA SER A 101 -24.98 -2.71 -17.74
C SER A 101 -25.23 -1.30 -17.22
N TRP A 102 -24.19 -0.48 -17.20
CA TRP A 102 -24.28 0.93 -16.80
C TRP A 102 -24.79 1.82 -17.95
N PRO A 103 -25.60 2.85 -17.66
CA PRO A 103 -25.91 3.92 -18.61
C PRO A 103 -24.64 4.60 -19.10
N SER A 104 -24.60 5.02 -20.36
CA SER A 104 -23.41 5.66 -20.95
C SER A 104 -22.96 6.95 -20.26
N SER A 105 -23.86 7.61 -19.53
CA SER A 105 -23.56 8.81 -18.73
C SER A 105 -23.12 8.52 -17.30
N MET A 106 -23.02 7.25 -16.91
CA MET A 106 -22.50 6.79 -15.61
C MET A 106 -21.15 6.06 -15.75
N LEU A 107 -20.48 6.20 -16.89
CA LEU A 107 -19.24 5.47 -17.13
C LEU A 107 -18.09 6.16 -16.39
N GLU A 108 -17.35 5.35 -15.63
CA GLU A 108 -16.06 5.63 -14.95
C GLU A 108 -16.07 6.03 -13.46
N GLU A 109 -17.24 6.13 -12.80
CA GLU A 109 -17.28 6.58 -11.39
C GLU A 109 -18.29 5.84 -10.49
N TRP A 110 -18.77 4.65 -10.86
CA TRP A 110 -19.84 3.97 -10.08
C TRP A 110 -19.50 2.53 -9.76
N ASP A 111 -19.83 2.12 -8.53
CA ASP A 111 -19.61 0.77 -8.05
C ASP A 111 -20.81 0.28 -7.20
N ILE A 112 -20.82 -1.01 -6.87
CA ILE A 112 -21.84 -1.67 -6.05
C ILE A 112 -21.23 -2.16 -4.75
N ASP A 113 -21.74 -1.66 -3.63
CA ASP A 113 -21.49 -2.21 -2.32
C ASP A 113 -22.46 -3.37 -2.06
N TYR A 114 -21.91 -4.58 -1.89
CA TYR A 114 -22.64 -5.79 -1.52
C TYR A 114 -22.71 -5.98 0.00
N GLY A 115 -22.97 -4.89 0.73
CA GLY A 115 -23.15 -4.90 2.18
C GLY A 115 -21.86 -4.88 2.99
N VAL A 116 -20.74 -4.48 2.37
CA VAL A 116 -19.44 -4.27 3.02
C VAL A 116 -19.46 -2.93 3.75
N LEU A 117 -19.90 -1.86 3.08
CA LEU A 117 -19.98 -0.52 3.67
C LEU A 117 -21.25 -0.36 4.51
N ILE A 118 -22.36 -0.94 4.06
CA ILE A 118 -23.64 -0.87 4.78
C ILE A 118 -24.21 -2.28 4.96
N PRO A 119 -23.93 -2.96 6.08
CA PRO A 119 -24.41 -4.31 6.35
C PRO A 119 -25.93 -4.45 6.17
N GLY A 120 -26.35 -5.55 5.53
CA GLY A 120 -27.76 -5.83 5.25
C GLY A 120 -28.34 -5.08 4.04
N LYS A 121 -27.50 -4.40 3.24
CA LYS A 121 -27.94 -3.66 2.06
C LYS A 121 -27.05 -3.94 0.86
N VAL A 122 -27.63 -3.77 -0.34
CA VAL A 122 -26.89 -3.66 -1.59
C VAL A 122 -27.10 -2.25 -2.11
N THR A 123 -26.03 -1.50 -2.33
CA THR A 123 -26.10 -0.10 -2.76
C THR A 123 -25.23 0.18 -3.97
N ILE A 124 -25.74 0.97 -4.92
CA ILE A 124 -24.98 1.59 -6.00
C ILE A 124 -24.50 2.94 -5.49
N PHE A 125 -23.23 3.29 -5.70
CA PHE A 125 -22.72 4.58 -5.27
C PHE A 125 -21.76 5.19 -6.29
N GLY A 126 -21.78 6.51 -6.37
CA GLY A 126 -20.75 7.28 -7.05
C GLY A 126 -19.49 7.24 -6.19
N SER A 127 -18.38 6.80 -6.77
CA SER A 127 -17.07 6.80 -6.15
C SER A 127 -16.30 8.00 -6.70
N GLN A 128 -15.91 8.94 -5.84
CA GLN A 128 -14.87 9.94 -6.14
C GLN A 128 -13.46 9.35 -6.08
N ASN A 129 -13.32 8.06 -5.77
CA ASN A 129 -12.13 7.23 -5.90
C ASN A 129 -12.54 5.83 -5.43
N PRO A 130 -12.42 4.74 -6.23
CA PRO A 130 -12.15 3.46 -5.58
C PRO A 130 -10.87 3.72 -4.81
N LEU A 131 -10.84 3.57 -3.49
CA LEU A 131 -9.60 3.81 -2.75
C LEU A 131 -8.55 2.89 -3.38
N PRO A 132 -7.57 3.43 -4.12
CA PRO A 132 -6.57 2.63 -4.80
C PRO A 132 -5.83 1.90 -3.70
N VAL A 133 -5.56 0.60 -3.89
CA VAL A 133 -4.73 -0.25 -3.03
C VAL A 133 -4.50 0.28 -1.63
N VAL A 134 -5.13 -0.33 -0.63
CA VAL A 134 -4.88 0.04 0.77
C VAL A 134 -3.51 -0.49 1.17
N LEU A 135 -2.47 0.30 0.89
CA LEU A 135 -1.09 0.05 1.28
C LEU A 135 -0.98 0.27 2.80
N THR A 136 -0.81 -0.80 3.55
CA THR A 136 -0.74 -0.77 5.01
C THR A 136 0.69 -0.65 5.51
N GLU A 137 1.66 -1.12 4.72
CA GLU A 137 3.07 -1.11 5.09
C GLU A 137 3.95 -0.84 3.88
N PHE A 138 5.00 -0.05 4.08
CA PHE A 138 6.15 0.02 3.18
C PHE A 138 7.39 0.32 4.02
N ASN A 139 8.40 -0.53 3.91
CA ASN A 139 9.63 -0.46 4.68
C ASN A 139 10.78 -1.17 3.94
N GLY A 140 11.97 -1.13 4.51
CA GLY A 140 13.11 -1.84 3.96
C GLY A 140 14.25 -2.00 4.95
N ILE A 141 15.20 -2.83 4.59
CA ILE A 141 16.41 -3.13 5.36
C ILE A 141 17.64 -3.07 4.46
N VAL A 142 18.76 -2.66 5.04
CA VAL A 142 20.08 -2.70 4.39
C VAL A 142 20.64 -4.11 4.56
N THR A 143 21.10 -4.71 3.47
CA THR A 143 21.73 -6.03 3.44
C THR A 143 23.07 -5.95 2.70
N ASP A 144 23.90 -6.99 2.82
CA ASP A 144 25.18 -7.08 2.10
C ASP A 144 25.01 -7.13 0.56
N GLN A 145 23.84 -7.54 0.08
CA GLN A 145 23.52 -7.66 -1.34
C GLN A 145 22.88 -6.37 -1.91
N GLY A 146 22.47 -5.43 -1.05
CA GLY A 146 21.73 -4.23 -1.43
C GLY A 146 20.62 -3.89 -0.45
N ASN A 147 19.62 -3.13 -0.91
CA ASN A 147 18.46 -2.75 -0.11
C ASN A 147 17.28 -3.67 -0.40
N GLU A 148 16.84 -4.41 0.60
CA GLU A 148 15.62 -5.20 0.52
C GLU A 148 14.43 -4.35 0.96
N LEU A 149 13.51 -4.12 0.04
CA LEU A 149 12.28 -3.37 0.24
C LEU A 149 11.13 -4.36 0.38
N PHE A 150 10.19 -4.07 1.26
CA PHE A 150 9.00 -4.90 1.44
C PHE A 150 7.78 -4.05 1.79
N TRP A 151 6.62 -4.52 1.33
CA TRP A 151 5.35 -3.84 1.56
C TRP A 151 4.18 -4.81 1.62
N ARG A 152 3.06 -4.29 2.12
CA ARG A 152 1.81 -5.03 2.26
C ARG A 152 0.63 -4.20 1.80
N THR A 153 -0.30 -4.88 1.14
CA THR A 153 -1.61 -4.35 0.78
C THR A 153 -2.65 -5.10 1.58
N GLU A 154 -3.69 -4.41 2.06
CA GLU A 154 -4.86 -5.07 2.67
C GLU A 154 -5.84 -5.55 1.59
N SER A 155 -6.01 -4.75 0.54
CA SER A 155 -6.81 -5.07 -0.64
C SER A 155 -6.24 -4.40 -1.90
N GLU A 156 -6.59 -4.95 -3.05
CA GLU A 156 -6.21 -4.49 -4.38
C GLU A 156 -7.46 -4.54 -5.27
N LEU A 157 -7.73 -3.46 -5.99
CA LEU A 157 -8.83 -3.39 -6.95
C LEU A 157 -8.35 -2.66 -8.19
N ASN A 158 -8.53 -3.28 -9.36
CA ASN A 158 -8.11 -2.75 -10.66
C ASN A 158 -6.64 -2.30 -10.70
N PHE A 159 -5.78 -3.01 -9.98
CA PHE A 159 -4.38 -2.61 -9.81
C PHE A 159 -3.44 -3.38 -10.74
N ASP A 160 -2.46 -2.71 -11.34
CA ASP A 160 -1.56 -3.33 -12.32
C ASP A 160 -0.25 -3.78 -11.66
N TYR A 161 0.55 -2.82 -11.19
CA TYR A 161 1.86 -3.10 -10.60
C TYR A 161 2.35 -1.97 -9.68
N PHE A 162 3.36 -2.31 -8.87
CA PHE A 162 4.17 -1.36 -8.13
C PHE A 162 5.43 -1.04 -8.92
N GLU A 163 5.66 0.24 -9.18
CA GLU A 163 6.93 0.75 -9.68
C GLU A 163 7.76 1.23 -8.50
N ILE A 164 8.93 0.62 -8.31
CA ILE A 164 9.85 0.97 -7.25
C ILE A 164 10.71 2.11 -7.76
N GLN A 165 10.61 3.25 -7.08
CA GLN A 165 11.42 4.42 -7.39
C GLN A 165 12.48 4.65 -6.31
N TRP A 166 13.68 4.95 -6.78
CA TRP A 166 14.84 5.27 -5.95
C TRP A 166 15.33 6.68 -6.23
N SER A 167 15.86 7.32 -5.20
CA SER A 167 16.51 8.62 -5.28
C SER A 167 17.68 8.72 -4.29
N GLN A 168 18.77 9.36 -4.72
CA GLN A 168 19.91 9.69 -3.85
C GLN A 168 19.70 11.01 -3.09
N ASP A 169 18.90 11.93 -3.65
CA ASP A 169 18.70 13.29 -3.13
C ASP A 169 17.26 13.54 -2.62
N GLY A 170 16.35 12.59 -2.85
CA GLY A 170 14.93 12.71 -2.53
C GLY A 170 14.14 13.59 -3.52
N LEU A 171 14.78 14.12 -4.56
CA LEU A 171 14.21 15.06 -5.52
C LEU A 171 14.10 14.45 -6.91
N LYS A 172 15.16 13.79 -7.38
CA LYS A 172 15.21 13.12 -8.68
C LYS A 172 15.01 11.62 -8.48
N TRP A 173 13.95 11.10 -9.09
CA TRP A 173 13.54 9.71 -8.93
C TRP A 173 13.82 8.92 -10.20
N SER A 174 14.39 7.73 -10.03
CA SER A 174 14.60 6.75 -11.09
C SER A 174 13.82 5.48 -10.77
N GLU A 175 13.23 4.87 -11.79
CA GLU A 175 12.67 3.53 -11.66
C GLU A 175 13.81 2.51 -11.53
N VAL A 176 13.74 1.66 -10.50
CA VAL A 176 14.71 0.58 -10.28
C VAL A 176 14.10 -0.81 -10.44
N GLY A 177 12.77 -0.89 -10.55
CA GLY A 177 12.08 -2.15 -10.85
C GLY A 177 10.56 -2.04 -10.78
N ARG A 178 9.90 -3.12 -11.20
CA ARG A 178 8.45 -3.27 -11.11
C ARG A 178 8.10 -4.62 -10.49
N VAL A 179 7.06 -4.64 -9.69
CA VAL A 179 6.48 -5.87 -9.14
C VAL A 179 5.00 -5.90 -9.51
N LYS A 180 4.62 -6.91 -10.28
CA LYS A 180 3.23 -7.14 -10.70
C LYS A 180 2.36 -7.39 -9.46
N ALA A 181 1.22 -6.73 -9.39
CA ALA A 181 0.26 -6.95 -8.31
C ALA A 181 -0.67 -8.13 -8.63
N ILE A 182 -1.40 -8.62 -7.62
CA ILE A 182 -2.48 -9.58 -7.83
C ILE A 182 -3.64 -8.92 -8.60
N GLY A 183 -3.84 -7.64 -8.34
CA GLY A 183 -4.66 -6.73 -9.15
C GLY A 183 -6.12 -6.66 -8.73
N ASN A 184 -6.72 -7.79 -8.35
CA ASN A 184 -8.02 -7.86 -7.67
C ASN A 184 -7.92 -8.83 -6.49
N SER A 185 -7.75 -8.30 -5.28
CA SER A 185 -7.65 -9.08 -4.06
C SER A 185 -8.37 -8.40 -2.90
N SER A 186 -9.19 -9.17 -2.19
CA SER A 186 -9.82 -8.75 -0.93
C SER A 186 -9.07 -9.26 0.30
N THR A 187 -7.88 -9.85 0.10
CA THR A 187 -7.06 -10.39 1.18
C THR A 187 -5.66 -9.80 1.15
N GLN A 188 -5.04 -9.72 2.32
CA GLN A 188 -3.72 -9.09 2.47
C GLN A 188 -2.67 -9.76 1.57
N GLN A 189 -1.93 -8.97 0.81
CA GLN A 189 -0.78 -9.43 0.02
C GLN A 189 0.53 -8.89 0.60
N THR A 190 1.61 -9.62 0.38
CA THR A 190 2.96 -9.22 0.81
C THR A 190 3.90 -9.33 -0.37
N TYR A 191 4.73 -8.32 -0.54
CA TYR A 191 5.66 -8.19 -1.65
C TYR A 191 7.05 -7.80 -1.15
N ASN A 192 8.07 -8.15 -1.93
CA ASN A 192 9.44 -7.74 -1.70
C ASN A 192 10.16 -7.42 -3.01
N PHE A 193 11.21 -6.61 -2.90
CA PHE A 193 12.08 -6.24 -4.01
C PHE A 193 13.50 -5.96 -3.51
N LEU A 194 14.51 -6.51 -4.17
CA LEU A 194 15.92 -6.26 -3.85
C LEU A 194 16.52 -5.29 -4.87
N HIS A 195 16.94 -4.11 -4.40
CA HIS A 195 17.71 -3.16 -5.18
C HIS A 195 19.20 -3.35 -4.90
N THR A 196 19.98 -3.81 -5.89
CA THR A 196 21.41 -4.17 -5.73
C THR A 196 22.36 -3.04 -6.08
N GLU A 197 21.96 -2.10 -6.93
CA GLU A 197 22.79 -0.98 -7.40
C GLU A 197 22.67 0.23 -6.46
N VAL A 198 23.02 0.04 -5.19
CA VAL A 198 22.82 1.06 -4.15
C VAL A 198 24.07 1.92 -3.95
N GLY A 199 23.89 3.24 -4.01
CA GLY A 199 24.92 4.22 -3.68
C GLY A 199 25.16 4.32 -2.16
N ASN A 200 26.33 4.84 -1.79
CA ASN A 200 26.62 5.10 -0.39
C ASN A 200 25.86 6.33 0.13
N GLY A 201 25.66 6.41 1.45
CA GLY A 201 24.91 7.47 2.09
C GLY A 201 23.41 7.17 2.16
N LEU A 202 22.59 8.22 2.19
CA LEU A 202 21.14 8.09 2.23
C LEU A 202 20.59 7.71 0.86
N ASN A 203 19.74 6.70 0.85
CA ASN A 203 18.98 6.25 -0.31
C ASN A 203 17.50 6.33 0.03
N TYR A 204 16.74 7.04 -0.78
CA TYR A 204 15.31 7.23 -0.60
C TYR A 204 14.53 6.32 -1.54
N TYR A 205 13.41 5.80 -1.05
CA TYR A 205 12.53 4.93 -1.81
C TYR A 205 11.08 5.34 -1.64
N ARG A 206 10.31 5.13 -2.71
CA ARG A 206 8.85 5.19 -2.72
C ARG A 206 8.31 4.19 -3.72
N LEU A 207 7.08 3.75 -3.48
CA LEU A 207 6.31 3.02 -4.47
C LEU A 207 5.47 4.03 -5.25
N ASN A 208 5.55 3.95 -6.56
CA ASN A 208 4.56 4.49 -7.46
C ASN A 208 3.59 3.35 -7.77
N GLN A 209 2.33 3.53 -7.43
CA GLN A 209 1.28 2.53 -7.48
C GLN A 209 0.47 2.74 -8.76
N ILE A 210 0.51 1.81 -9.73
CA ILE A 210 -0.13 1.97 -11.04
C ILE A 210 -1.39 1.11 -11.12
N GLU A 211 -2.52 1.74 -11.41
CA GLU A 211 -3.80 1.08 -11.72
C GLU A 211 -3.88 0.70 -13.22
N ASN A 212 -4.80 -0.23 -13.55
CA ASN A 212 -5.00 -0.71 -14.92
C ASN A 212 -5.48 0.39 -15.89
N ASP A 213 -6.07 1.47 -15.36
CA ASP A 213 -6.49 2.66 -16.13
C ASP A 213 -5.38 3.71 -16.26
N GLY A 214 -4.20 3.43 -15.69
CA GLY A 214 -3.04 4.32 -15.71
C GLY A 214 -3.02 5.38 -14.61
N LYS A 215 -4.00 5.38 -13.68
CA LYS A 215 -3.92 6.23 -12.49
C LYS A 215 -2.75 5.81 -11.60
N THR A 216 -2.17 6.81 -10.95
CA THR A 216 -0.98 6.62 -10.13
C THR A 216 -1.11 7.27 -8.76
N SER A 217 -0.68 6.58 -7.71
CA SER A 217 -0.52 7.14 -6.37
C SER A 217 0.84 6.80 -5.78
N PHE A 218 1.34 7.61 -4.84
CA PHE A 218 2.63 7.36 -4.20
C PHE A 218 2.46 6.88 -2.76
N SER A 219 3.31 5.94 -2.35
CA SER A 219 3.46 5.58 -0.93
C SER A 219 4.12 6.70 -0.12
N LYS A 220 4.18 6.51 1.19
CA LYS A 220 5.15 7.23 2.04
C LYS A 220 6.59 7.01 1.54
N LEU A 221 7.47 7.96 1.85
CA LEU A 221 8.90 7.82 1.64
C LEU A 221 9.52 6.97 2.77
N ILE A 222 10.49 6.14 2.41
CA ILE A 222 11.42 5.53 3.36
C ILE A 222 12.85 5.87 2.96
N SER A 223 13.76 5.85 3.93
CA SER A 223 15.17 6.11 3.70
C SER A 223 16.03 5.03 4.32
N LEU A 224 16.96 4.49 3.54
CA LEU A 224 17.94 3.50 3.98
C LEU A 224 19.33 4.11 3.83
N ARG A 225 20.09 4.12 4.92
CA ARG A 225 21.43 4.68 4.93
C ARG A 225 22.46 3.56 4.79
N HIS A 226 23.17 3.57 3.67
CA HIS A 226 24.43 2.84 3.53
C HIS A 226 25.54 3.68 4.14
N THR A 227 25.91 3.39 5.38
CA THR A 227 27.16 3.90 5.92
C THR A 227 28.28 3.15 5.23
N GLN A 228 29.05 3.83 4.41
CA GLN A 228 30.41 3.37 4.16
C GLN A 228 31.08 3.22 5.52
N ASN A 229 31.46 2.00 5.91
CA ASN A 229 32.58 1.78 6.83
C ASN A 229 33.93 2.23 6.22
N ASN A 230 33.88 3.15 5.24
CA ASN A 230 34.95 3.67 4.42
C ASN A 230 35.05 5.21 4.56
N GLU A 231 34.25 5.88 5.39
CA GLU A 231 34.66 7.22 5.83
C GLU A 231 35.93 7.04 6.66
N LEU A 232 37.05 7.53 6.11
CA LEU A 232 38.34 7.54 6.80
C LEU A 232 38.14 8.24 8.15
N VAL A 233 38.24 7.48 9.23
CA VAL A 233 38.29 8.08 10.58
C VAL A 233 39.51 9.00 10.61
N LYS A 234 39.28 10.30 10.74
CA LYS A 234 40.37 11.28 10.85
C LYS A 234 40.84 11.33 12.28
N LEU A 235 42.15 11.22 12.46
CA LEU A 235 42.81 11.40 13.73
C LEU A 235 43.24 12.86 13.86
N TYR A 236 42.89 13.51 14.98
CA TYR A 236 43.32 14.86 15.26
C TYR A 236 43.51 15.13 16.76
N PRO A 237 44.33 16.13 17.13
CA PRO A 237 45.27 16.83 16.26
C PRO A 237 46.47 15.94 15.87
N ASN A 238 47.16 16.31 14.81
CA ASN A 238 48.46 15.74 14.45
C ASN A 238 49.38 16.89 14.03
N PRO A 239 50.44 17.23 14.81
CA PRO A 239 50.95 16.55 16.01
C PRO A 239 50.08 16.71 17.27
N LEU A 240 50.33 15.88 18.29
CA LEU A 240 49.62 15.84 19.57
C LEU A 240 50.59 15.47 20.71
N CYS A 241 50.17 15.65 21.97
CA CYS A 241 51.02 15.31 23.12
C CYS A 241 50.43 14.24 24.05
N CYS A 242 49.11 14.02 24.08
CA CYS A 242 48.51 13.10 25.08
C CYS A 242 47.23 12.39 24.65
N THR A 243 46.47 12.90 23.68
CA THR A 243 45.14 12.35 23.36
C THR A 243 44.88 12.38 21.86
N ILE A 244 44.47 11.24 21.32
CA ILE A 244 43.97 11.11 19.94
C ILE A 244 42.47 11.38 19.97
N ASN A 245 41.95 12.25 19.11
CA ASN A 245 40.52 12.38 18.87
C ASN A 245 40.17 11.80 17.50
N PHE A 246 38.97 11.21 17.41
CA PHE A 246 38.40 10.62 16.23
C PHE A 246 37.20 11.47 15.78
N ASP A 247 37.06 11.73 14.49
CA ASP A 247 35.90 12.45 13.94
C ASP A 247 34.62 11.60 13.95
N ASN A 248 34.76 10.28 14.14
CA ASN A 248 33.69 9.31 14.27
C ASN A 248 34.00 8.32 15.41
N ALA A 249 32.97 7.68 15.96
CA ALA A 249 33.16 6.65 16.97
C ALA A 249 33.92 5.45 16.38
N VAL A 250 34.96 4.99 17.09
CA VAL A 250 35.72 3.77 16.75
C VAL A 250 35.30 2.63 17.67
N ASP A 251 35.55 1.39 17.24
CA ASP A 251 35.28 0.18 18.04
C ASP A 251 36.57 -0.50 18.52
N ASN A 252 37.58 -0.60 17.65
CA ASN A 252 38.88 -1.19 17.95
C ASN A 252 40.01 -0.29 17.48
N VAL A 253 41.06 -0.15 18.29
CA VAL A 253 42.25 0.64 17.96
C VAL A 253 43.51 -0.18 18.16
N ILE A 254 44.39 -0.15 17.17
CA ILE A 254 45.73 -0.75 17.21
C ILE A 254 46.75 0.35 16.94
N ILE A 255 47.77 0.46 17.79
CA ILE A 255 48.89 1.40 17.61
C ILE A 255 50.17 0.58 17.48
N VAL A 256 50.95 0.86 16.43
CA VAL A 256 52.27 0.27 16.21
C VAL A 256 53.34 1.35 16.11
N ASN A 257 54.53 1.07 16.65
CA ASN A 257 55.69 1.93 16.46
C ASN A 257 56.34 1.71 15.08
N MET A 258 57.37 2.51 14.75
CA MET A 258 58.12 2.37 13.49
C MET A 258 58.87 1.05 13.31
N GLU A 259 59.07 0.28 14.39
CA GLU A 259 59.68 -1.06 14.35
C GLU A 259 58.62 -2.16 14.09
N GLY A 260 57.35 -1.79 13.91
CA GLY A 260 56.24 -2.71 13.72
C GLY A 260 55.73 -3.37 15.00
N LYS A 261 56.22 -2.97 16.18
CA LYS A 261 55.77 -3.50 17.46
C LYS A 261 54.43 -2.86 17.83
N LYS A 262 53.42 -3.70 18.12
CA LYS A 262 52.16 -3.28 18.75
C LYS A 262 52.44 -2.71 20.13
N VAL A 263 52.11 -1.44 20.33
CA VAL A 263 52.24 -0.71 21.61
C VAL A 263 50.89 -0.49 22.29
N PHE A 264 49.79 -0.61 21.54
CA PHE A 264 48.43 -0.62 22.07
C PHE A 264 47.52 -1.49 21.18
N GLU A 265 46.59 -2.19 21.80
CA GLU A 265 45.51 -2.94 21.16
C GLU A 265 44.35 -3.03 22.16
N GLY A 266 43.18 -2.54 21.76
CA GLY A 266 42.02 -2.57 22.64
C GLY A 266 40.73 -2.20 21.94
N ARG A 267 39.64 -2.76 22.47
CA ARG A 267 38.30 -2.30 22.15
C ARG A 267 38.06 -0.97 22.84
N GLN A 268 37.81 0.06 22.06
CA GLN A 268 37.56 1.40 22.57
C GLN A 268 36.39 1.99 21.82
N VAL A 269 35.24 2.05 22.48
CA VAL A 269 34.03 2.69 21.97
C VAL A 269 34.08 4.16 22.36
N GLY A 270 34.35 5.05 21.41
CA GLY A 270 34.36 6.49 21.71
C GLY A 270 35.04 7.37 20.68
N TYR A 271 35.13 8.66 21.02
CA TYR A 271 35.67 9.72 20.17
C TYR A 271 37.07 10.19 20.58
N SER A 272 37.66 9.61 21.63
CA SER A 272 39.02 9.94 22.04
C SER A 272 39.72 8.77 22.73
N LEU A 273 41.06 8.76 22.67
CA LEU A 273 41.96 7.79 23.31
C LEU A 273 43.13 8.52 23.98
N ASP A 274 43.30 8.30 25.29
CA ASP A 274 44.47 8.74 26.05
C ASP A 274 45.68 7.90 25.66
N ILE A 275 46.76 8.57 25.31
CA ILE A 275 48.05 7.99 24.91
C ILE A 275 49.21 8.60 25.71
N SER A 276 48.94 9.25 26.84
CA SER A 276 49.95 9.86 27.72
C SER A 276 51.06 8.91 28.19
N TYR A 277 50.83 7.61 28.12
CA TYR A 277 51.80 6.56 28.43
C TYR A 277 52.77 6.22 27.27
N LEU A 278 52.52 6.71 26.05
CA LEU A 278 53.39 6.49 24.90
C LEU A 278 54.54 7.51 24.89
N ARG A 279 55.73 7.07 24.46
CA ARG A 279 56.88 7.96 24.32
C ARG A 279 56.74 8.85 23.07
N PRO A 280 57.33 10.06 23.04
CA PRO A 280 57.41 10.87 21.83
C PRO A 280 57.99 10.08 20.65
N GLY A 281 57.41 10.25 19.46
CA GLY A 281 57.78 9.47 18.28
C GLY A 281 56.68 9.37 17.23
N THR A 282 56.96 8.60 16.18
CA THR A 282 56.03 8.34 15.08
C THR A 282 55.38 6.97 15.23
N TYR A 283 54.06 6.93 15.06
CA TYR A 283 53.26 5.72 15.19
C TYR A 283 52.31 5.55 14.01
N PHE A 284 51.98 4.30 13.67
CA PHE A 284 50.83 4.01 12.82
C PHE A 284 49.65 3.61 13.69
N VAL A 285 48.49 4.18 13.40
CA VAL A 285 47.23 3.86 14.08
C VAL A 285 46.29 3.23 13.07
N SER A 286 45.74 2.07 13.41
CA SER A 286 44.70 1.38 12.66
C SER A 286 43.44 1.30 13.51
N VAL A 287 42.28 1.57 12.91
CA VAL A 287 40.98 1.55 13.58
C VAL A 287 40.00 0.68 12.80
N ASN A 288 39.20 -0.13 13.52
CA ASN A 288 38.19 -1.06 13.02
C ASN A 288 38.75 -2.16 12.08
N GLU A 289 38.60 -3.43 12.45
CA GLU A 289 39.33 -4.60 11.91
C GLU A 289 39.16 -4.90 10.40
N SER A 290 38.38 -4.14 9.63
CA SER A 290 38.04 -4.52 8.25
C SER A 290 38.91 -3.94 7.15
N LYS A 291 39.65 -2.83 7.32
CA LYS A 291 40.60 -2.34 6.30
C LYS A 291 41.76 -1.56 6.92
N ASN A 292 42.98 -1.95 6.58
CA ASN A 292 44.24 -1.30 6.99
C ASN A 292 44.23 0.20 6.63
N PHE A 293 43.89 1.06 7.58
CA PHE A 293 44.11 2.49 7.46
C PHE A 293 45.28 2.87 8.37
N ASN A 294 46.42 3.18 7.76
CA ASN A 294 47.63 3.60 8.46
C ASN A 294 47.69 5.13 8.45
N GLN A 295 47.31 5.78 9.55
CA GLN A 295 47.60 7.20 9.74
C GLN A 295 48.87 7.38 10.56
N ILE A 296 49.78 8.23 10.06
CA ILE A 296 51.03 8.58 10.73
C ILE A 296 50.71 9.61 11.81
N LEU A 297 51.00 9.27 13.05
CA LEU A 297 50.77 10.12 14.21
C LEU A 297 52.11 10.59 14.78
N VAL A 298 52.28 11.90 14.95
CA VAL A 298 53.48 12.50 15.57
C VAL A 298 53.17 12.91 17.00
N ILE A 299 53.81 12.23 17.96
CA ILE A 299 53.76 12.57 19.39
C ILE A 299 54.98 13.43 19.73
N ASN A 300 54.73 14.64 20.23
CA ASN A 300 55.77 15.57 20.72
C ASN A 300 56.03 15.40 22.22
#